data_AF-A0A925K7X0-F1
#
_entry.id   AF-A0A925K7X0-F1
#
_cell.length_a   1.000
_cell.length_b   1.000
_cell.length_c   1.000
_cell.angle_alpha   90.00
_cell.angle_beta   90.00
_cell.angle_gamma   90.00
#
_symmetry.space_group_name_H-M   'P 1'
#
loop_
_entity.id
_entity.type
_entity.pdbx_description
1 polymer ?
#
loop_
_entity_poly.entity_id
_entity_poly.type
_entity_poly.pdbx_seq_one_letter_code
_entity_poly.pdbx_strand_id
1 'polypeptide(L)'
;MKHINLNQEILLHSNSSFFKRDYCEQNATPLSKKLSQKEQVVNMCWNGLLPELLPEICDTDINEKPLILWEINETQHMLDLRLGELDQNLNNEFSINPYVILTLMEYN
;
A
#
# COMPACT_ATOMS: atom_id res chain seq x y z
N MET A 1 6.55 -15.85 24.67
CA MET A 1 6.99 -15.83 23.25
C MET A 1 7.53 -14.45 22.95
N LYS A 2 8.61 -14.34 22.16
CA LYS A 2 9.14 -13.05 21.72
C LYS A 2 8.18 -12.49 20.68
N HIS A 3 7.72 -11.25 20.85
CA HIS A 3 6.92 -10.55 19.84
C HIS A 3 7.79 -10.31 18.61
N ILE A 4 7.32 -10.75 17.45
CA ILE A 4 7.93 -10.45 16.16
C ILE A 4 7.04 -9.39 15.53
N ASN A 5 7.57 -8.20 15.30
CA ASN A 5 6.78 -7.15 14.67
C ASN A 5 6.49 -7.53 13.22
N LEU A 6 5.23 -7.45 12.83
CA LEU A 6 4.82 -7.71 11.46
C LEU A 6 4.97 -6.46 10.60
N ASN A 7 5.59 -6.63 9.44
CA ASN A 7 5.74 -5.64 8.40
C ASN A 7 5.26 -6.26 7.08
N GLN A 8 4.53 -5.48 6.29
CA GLN A 8 3.96 -5.92 5.01
C GLN A 8 4.28 -4.91 3.91
N GLU A 9 4.76 -5.41 2.78
CA GLU A 9 4.93 -4.65 1.55
C GLU A 9 3.90 -5.10 0.52
N ILE A 10 3.16 -4.16 -0.05
CA ILE A 10 2.16 -4.44 -1.09
C ILE A 10 2.47 -3.61 -2.33
N LEU A 11 2.63 -4.26 -3.48
CA LEU A 11 2.74 -3.59 -4.77
C LEU A 11 1.38 -3.58 -5.47
N LEU A 12 0.80 -2.39 -5.64
CA LEU A 12 -0.46 -2.20 -6.34
C LEU A 12 -0.25 -1.57 -7.71
N HIS A 13 -0.82 -2.18 -8.74
CA HIS A 13 -0.91 -1.56 -10.05
C HIS A 13 -2.10 -0.58 -10.09
N SER A 14 -1.85 0.73 -9.96
CA SER A 14 -2.89 1.75 -9.80
C SER A 14 -3.85 1.85 -10.98
N ASN A 15 -3.42 1.42 -12.16
CA ASN A 15 -4.21 1.45 -13.40
C ASN A 15 -5.02 0.15 -13.63
N SER A 16 -4.97 -0.80 -12.68
CA SER A 16 -5.76 -2.03 -12.74
C SER A 16 -7.25 -1.71 -12.93
N SER A 17 -7.95 -2.55 -13.70
CA SER A 17 -9.41 -2.46 -13.87
C SER A 17 -10.17 -2.68 -12.56
N PHE A 18 -9.52 -3.28 -11.55
CA PHE A 18 -10.09 -3.41 -10.21
C PHE A 18 -10.49 -2.06 -9.63
N PHE A 19 -9.59 -1.06 -9.70
CA PHE A 19 -9.80 0.29 -9.19
C PHE A 19 -10.63 1.19 -10.12
N LYS A 20 -11.12 0.67 -11.25
CA LYS A 20 -12.03 1.40 -12.16
C LYS A 20 -13.50 1.16 -11.86
N ARG A 21 -13.82 0.23 -10.95
CA ARG A 21 -15.19 -0.09 -10.58
C ARG A 21 -15.77 0.94 -9.62
N ASP A 22 -17.10 0.95 -9.51
CA ASP A 22 -17.93 1.87 -8.72
C ASP A 22 -17.43 2.14 -7.30
N TYR A 23 -16.61 1.28 -6.70
CA TYR A 23 -16.15 1.41 -5.33
C TYR A 23 -15.27 2.65 -5.06
N CYS A 24 -14.41 3.03 -6.01
CA CYS A 24 -13.66 4.28 -5.92
C CYS A 24 -14.57 5.52 -6.09
N GLU A 25 -15.69 5.36 -6.81
CA GLU A 25 -16.68 6.42 -7.02
C GLU A 25 -17.70 6.53 -5.88
N GLN A 26 -18.03 5.43 -5.20
CA GLN A 26 -18.97 5.37 -4.07
C GLN A 26 -18.41 6.04 -2.82
N ASN A 27 -17.09 5.93 -2.61
CA ASN A 27 -16.38 6.57 -1.50
C ASN A 27 -15.74 7.90 -1.89
N ALA A 28 -16.04 8.41 -3.09
CA ALA A 28 -15.48 9.66 -3.58
C ALA A 28 -16.09 10.86 -2.85
N THR A 29 -15.27 11.62 -2.13
CA THR A 29 -15.63 12.96 -1.70
C THR A 29 -15.78 13.87 -2.94
N PRO A 30 -16.50 15.01 -2.85
CA PRO A 30 -16.66 15.91 -3.99
C PRO A 30 -15.33 16.38 -4.59
N LEU A 31 -14.27 16.44 -3.77
CA LEU A 31 -12.92 16.79 -4.17
C LEU A 31 -12.24 15.66 -4.97
N SER A 32 -12.48 14.40 -4.61
CA SER A 32 -11.80 13.25 -5.22
C SER A 32 -12.28 12.94 -6.64
N LYS A 33 -13.46 13.43 -7.04
CA LYS A 33 -13.97 13.31 -8.43
C LYS A 33 -13.11 14.04 -9.47
N LYS A 34 -12.21 14.94 -9.05
CA LYS A 34 -11.28 15.65 -9.92
C LYS A 34 -9.89 14.99 -10.01
N LEU A 35 -9.65 13.97 -9.20
CA LEU A 35 -8.37 13.27 -9.13
C LEU A 35 -8.26 12.23 -10.25
N SER A 36 -7.04 12.02 -10.74
CA SER A 36 -6.70 10.87 -11.58
C SER A 36 -6.95 9.55 -10.85
N GLN A 37 -7.08 8.45 -11.60
CA GLN A 37 -7.28 7.12 -11.01
C GLN A 37 -6.21 6.79 -9.96
N LYS A 38 -4.94 7.08 -10.25
CA LYS A 38 -3.84 6.82 -9.32
C LYS A 38 -3.99 7.61 -8.01
N GLU A 39 -4.30 8.90 -8.10
CA GLU A 39 -4.53 9.76 -6.94
C GLU A 39 -5.75 9.30 -6.12
N GLN A 40 -6.80 8.79 -6.77
CA GLN A 40 -7.95 8.21 -6.08
C GLN A 40 -7.56 6.95 -5.30
N VAL A 41 -6.74 6.06 -5.88
CA VAL A 41 -6.22 4.86 -5.20
C VAL A 41 -5.33 5.25 -4.02
N VAL A 42 -4.41 6.21 -4.20
CA VAL A 42 -3.57 6.73 -3.11
C VAL A 42 -4.42 7.29 -1.97
N ASN A 43 -5.41 8.12 -2.29
CA ASN A 43 -6.32 8.68 -1.29
C ASN A 43 -7.11 7.56 -0.58
N MET A 44 -7.60 6.57 -1.31
CA MET A 44 -8.30 5.41 -0.75
C MET A 44 -7.41 4.66 0.25
N CYS A 45 -6.14 4.39 -0.10
CA CYS A 45 -5.18 3.73 0.78
C CYS A 45 -4.95 4.52 2.07
N TRP A 46 -4.72 5.83 1.97
CA TRP A 46 -4.55 6.70 3.13
C TRP A 46 -5.78 6.78 4.03
N ASN A 47 -6.98 6.65 3.47
CA ASN A 47 -8.22 6.62 4.25
C ASN A 47 -8.49 5.25 4.90
N GLY A 48 -7.56 4.29 4.82
CA GLY A 48 -7.67 2.99 5.48
C GLY A 48 -8.68 2.05 4.83
N LEU A 49 -9.09 2.30 3.58
CA LEU A 49 -10.07 1.47 2.87
C LEU A 49 -9.48 0.22 2.22
N LEU A 50 -8.15 0.08 2.22
CA LEU A 50 -7.48 -1.06 1.58
C LEU A 50 -7.88 -2.41 2.20
N PRO A 51 -7.90 -2.60 3.53
CA PRO A 51 -8.32 -3.86 4.14
C PRO A 51 -9.80 -4.20 3.90
N GLU A 52 -10.66 -3.20 3.64
CA GLU A 52 -12.06 -3.43 3.28
C GLU A 52 -12.21 -3.88 1.82
N LEU A 53 -11.35 -3.36 0.95
CA LEU A 53 -11.41 -3.60 -0.50
C LEU A 53 -10.70 -4.88 -0.94
N LEU A 54 -9.55 -5.17 -0.33
CA LEU A 54 -8.68 -6.28 -0.66
C LEU A 54 -8.24 -6.98 0.65
N PRO A 55 -9.19 -7.53 1.43
CA PRO A 55 -8.87 -8.19 2.68
C PRO A 55 -7.91 -9.37 2.49
N GLU A 56 -7.93 -10.01 1.32
CA GLU A 56 -7.12 -11.21 1.03
C GLU A 56 -5.61 -10.94 0.94
N ILE A 57 -5.22 -9.67 0.79
CA ILE A 57 -3.81 -9.27 0.73
C ILE A 57 -3.39 -8.43 1.93
N CYS A 58 -4.28 -8.16 2.87
CA CYS A 58 -3.98 -7.35 4.06
C CYS A 58 -3.79 -8.27 5.26
N ASP A 59 -2.57 -8.26 5.82
CA ASP A 59 -2.29 -8.98 7.05
C ASP A 59 -2.81 -8.20 8.27
N THR A 60 -2.95 -8.90 9.39
CA THR A 60 -3.34 -8.34 10.69
C THR A 60 -2.29 -8.60 11.76
N ASP A 61 -2.26 -7.76 12.77
CA ASP A 61 -1.43 -7.94 13.97
C ASP A 61 -1.89 -9.16 14.81
N ILE A 62 -1.18 -9.42 15.91
CA ILE A 62 -1.52 -10.49 16.87
C ILE A 62 -2.92 -10.36 17.51
N ASN A 63 -3.54 -9.18 17.45
CA ASN A 63 -4.87 -8.90 17.96
C ASN A 63 -5.93 -8.83 16.85
N GLU A 64 -5.62 -9.34 15.66
CA GLU A 64 -6.49 -9.31 14.47
C GLU A 64 -6.83 -7.88 13.99
N LYS A 65 -5.98 -6.89 14.30
CA LYS A 65 -6.14 -5.52 13.83
C LYS A 65 -5.40 -5.30 12.51
N PRO A 66 -5.95 -4.51 11.57
CA PRO A 66 -5.22 -4.13 10.37
C PRO A 66 -3.90 -3.44 10.69
N LEU A 67 -2.87 -3.74 9.90
CA LEU A 67 -1.58 -3.05 9.99
C LEU A 67 -1.73 -1.56 9.61
N ILE A 68 -0.91 -0.70 10.23
CA ILE A 68 -0.90 0.74 9.95
C ILE A 68 -0.14 0.98 8.65
N LEU A 69 -0.72 1.74 7.73
CA LEU A 69 -0.02 2.25 6.55
C LEU A 69 0.90 3.41 6.95
N TRP A 70 2.20 3.22 6.77
CA TRP A 70 3.23 4.21 7.12
C TRP A 70 3.68 5.02 5.91
N GLU A 71 3.80 4.38 4.75
CA GLU A 71 4.32 5.04 3.55
C GLU A 71 3.65 4.50 2.28
N ILE A 72 3.51 5.40 1.30
CA ILE A 72 3.17 5.07 -0.08
C ILE A 72 4.29 5.61 -0.97
N ASN A 73 5.07 4.71 -1.56
CA ASN A 73 6.07 5.02 -2.56
C ASN A 73 5.43 4.97 -3.94
N GLU A 74 5.38 6.12 -4.60
CA GLU A 74 4.73 6.26 -5.89
C GLU A 74 5.72 6.06 -7.05
N THR A 75 5.39 5.15 -7.96
CA THR A 75 6.11 4.98 -9.23
C THR A 75 5.19 5.34 -10.41
N GLN A 76 5.67 5.17 -11.64
CA GLN A 76 4.87 5.51 -12.84
C GLN A 76 3.58 4.67 -12.95
N HIS A 77 3.63 3.39 -12.56
CA HIS A 77 2.51 2.46 -12.75
C HIS A 77 2.14 1.66 -11.49
N MET A 78 2.95 1.75 -10.44
CA MET A 78 2.74 1.03 -9.20
C MET A 78 2.75 1.97 -7.99
N LEU A 79 2.04 1.54 -6.95
CA LEU A 79 2.15 2.05 -5.60
C LEU A 79 2.81 0.95 -4.76
N ASP A 80 3.88 1.30 -4.07
CA ASP A 80 4.52 0.45 -3.07
C ASP A 80 4.03 0.91 -1.70
N LEU A 81 3.18 0.09 -1.08
CA LEU A 81 2.57 0.34 0.21
C LEU A 81 3.37 -0.36 1.30
N ARG A 82 3.63 0.40 2.36
CA ARG A 82 4.48 0.03 3.47
C ARG A 82 3.64 0.03 4.74
N LEU A 83 3.26 -1.17 5.20
CA LEU A 83 2.43 -1.36 6.38
C LEU A 83 3.23 -2.03 7.50
N GLY A 84 2.88 -1.74 8.75
CA GLY A 84 3.48 -2.41 9.89
C GLY A 84 2.87 -2.02 11.23
N GLU A 85 3.27 -2.73 12.27
CA GLU A 85 2.84 -2.46 13.64
C GLU A 85 3.53 -1.24 14.26
N LEU A 86 4.72 -0.89 13.78
CA LEU A 86 5.54 0.21 14.28
C LEU A 86 6.08 1.03 13.11
N ASP A 87 6.22 2.35 13.33
CA ASP A 87 6.88 3.29 12.41
C ASP A 87 8.39 3.03 12.43
N GLN A 88 8.81 1.99 11.73
CA GLN A 88 10.21 1.66 11.52
C GLN A 88 10.47 1.77 10.02
N ASN A 89 11.62 2.35 9.66
CA ASN A 89 12.10 2.29 8.28
C ASN A 89 12.07 0.83 7.84
N LEU A 90 11.12 0.51 6.96
CA LEU A 90 10.99 -0.84 6.45
C LEU A 90 12.24 -1.17 5.66
N ASN A 91 12.87 -2.29 5.99
CA ASN A 91 14.19 -2.59 5.49
C ASN A 91 14.16 -2.88 3.99
N ASN A 92 14.76 -1.99 3.20
CA ASN A 92 14.88 -2.09 1.75
C ASN A 92 15.57 -3.40 1.29
N GLU A 93 16.41 -4.01 2.13
CA GLU A 93 17.12 -5.25 1.81
C GLU A 93 16.18 -6.43 1.54
N PHE A 94 14.97 -6.41 2.11
CA PHE A 94 13.95 -7.44 1.91
C PHE A 94 12.82 -6.99 0.99
N SER A 95 13.00 -5.84 0.32
CA SER A 95 11.94 -5.28 -0.48
C SER A 95 11.68 -6.09 -1.75
N ILE A 96 10.40 -6.25 -2.09
CA ILE A 96 9.97 -6.83 -3.37
C ILE A 96 9.81 -5.77 -4.47
N ASN A 97 9.90 -4.48 -4.15
CA ASN A 97 9.85 -3.39 -5.11
C ASN A 97 11.05 -3.48 -6.08
N PRO A 98 10.80 -3.70 -7.38
CA PRO A 98 11.87 -3.89 -8.37
C PRO A 98 12.78 -2.65 -8.50
N TYR A 99 12.28 -1.44 -8.24
CA TYR A 99 13.11 -0.23 -8.29
C TYR A 99 14.11 -0.17 -7.12
N VAL A 100 13.71 -0.66 -5.95
CA VAL A 100 14.60 -0.77 -4.79
C VAL A 100 15.68 -1.82 -5.05
N ILE A 101 15.26 -2.99 -5.55
CA ILE A 101 16.19 -4.08 -5.90
C ILE A 101 17.20 -3.63 -6.95
N LEU A 102 16.75 -3.01 -8.05
CA LEU A 102 17.65 -2.51 -9.11
C LEU A 102 18.67 -1.51 -8.57
N THR A 103 18.23 -0.60 -7.70
CA THR A 103 19.13 0.36 -7.05
C THR A 103 20.18 -0.39 -6.23
N LEU A 104 19.78 -1.34 -5.38
CA LEU A 104 20.74 -2.12 -4.57
C LEU A 104 21.72 -2.96 -5.40
N MET A 105 21.30 -3.43 -6.58
CA MET A 105 22.16 -4.18 -7.51
C MET A 105 23.22 -3.31 -8.18
N GLU A 106 22.93 -2.04 -8.49
CA GLU A 106 23.90 -1.12 -9.10
C GLU A 106 25.01 -0.67 -8.14
N TYR A 107 24.79 -0.79 -6.83
CA TYR A 107 25.79 -0.45 -5.81
C TYR A 107 26.77 -1.59 -5.48
N ASN A 108 26.61 -2.78 -6.09
CA ASN A 108 27.52 -3.93 -5.94
C ASN A 108 28.39 -4.13 -7.19
#